data_AF-A0AAV1L7W1-F1
#
_entry.id   AF-A0AAV1L7W1-F1
#
_cell.length_a   1.000
_cell.length_b   1.000
_cell.length_c   1.000
_cell.angle_alpha   90.00
_cell.angle_beta   90.00
_cell.angle_gamma   90.00
#
_symmetry.space_group_name_H-M   'P 1'
#
loop_
_entity.id
_entity.type
_entity.pdbx_description
1 polymer ?
#
loop_
_entity_poly.entity_id
_entity_poly.type
_entity_poly.pdbx_seq_one_letter_code
_entity_poly.pdbx_strand_id
1 'polypeptide(L)'
;MESSIDKVKVIVRYFKQSTTAADKLTKYLVDHGSPPKRLKQDCPTRWNSTFYMLERFIELEEPLRASMAVINKDLLVISLEEWKAFKVLCQVLRPFEEITRFVSGEKYITAGSVVIYTRCLAESLNLLMHDNVLCDVVYLIALN
;
A
#
# COMPACT_ATOMS: atom_id res chain seq x y z
N MET A 1 -11.74 -6.43 -16.11
CA MET A 1 -11.79 -6.10 -14.68
C MET A 1 -10.43 -5.51 -14.34
N GLU A 2 -10.39 -4.22 -13.98
CA GLU A 2 -9.17 -3.57 -13.51
C GLU A 2 -8.99 -3.93 -12.04
N SER A 3 -7.83 -4.48 -11.68
CA SER A 3 -7.56 -4.90 -10.30
C SER A 3 -7.77 -3.72 -9.33
N SER A 4 -8.16 -4.02 -8.09
CA SER A 4 -8.14 -3.05 -6.97
C SER A 4 -6.82 -2.25 -6.90
N ILE A 5 -5.68 -2.89 -7.21
CA ILE A 5 -4.36 -2.24 -7.25
C ILE A 5 -4.24 -1.27 -8.43
N ASP A 6 -4.82 -1.58 -9.58
CA ASP A 6 -4.78 -0.71 -10.77
C ASP A 6 -5.58 0.57 -10.53
N LYS A 7 -6.71 0.49 -9.81
CA LYS A 7 -7.44 1.68 -9.36
C LYS A 7 -6.56 2.61 -8.51
N VAL A 8 -5.80 2.05 -7.57
CA VAL A 8 -4.84 2.82 -6.77
C VAL A 8 -3.78 3.47 -7.66
N LYS A 9 -3.23 2.74 -8.64
CA LYS A 9 -2.23 3.30 -9.59
C LYS A 9 -2.79 4.47 -10.39
N VAL A 10 -4.05 4.39 -10.83
CA VAL A 10 -4.74 5.48 -11.54
C VAL A 10 -4.86 6.71 -10.66
N ILE A 11 -5.32 6.57 -9.42
CA ILE A 11 -5.46 7.68 -8.47
C ILE A 11 -4.09 8.30 -8.17
N VAL A 12 -3.10 7.48 -7.86
CA VAL A 12 -1.73 7.95 -7.59
C VAL A 12 -1.17 8.72 -8.78
N ARG A 13 -1.36 8.21 -10.00
CA ARG A 13 -0.93 8.90 -11.23
C ARG A 13 -1.62 10.25 -11.38
N TYR A 14 -2.92 10.31 -11.14
CA TYR A 14 -3.69 11.56 -11.23
C TYR A 14 -3.14 12.63 -10.29
N PHE A 15 -2.98 12.33 -9.00
CA PHE A 15 -2.46 13.27 -8.02
C PHE A 15 -1.00 13.67 -8.26
N LYS A 16 -0.19 12.83 -8.93
CA LYS A 16 1.18 13.19 -9.33
C LYS A 16 1.25 14.10 -10.55
N GLN A 17 0.25 14.03 -11.43
CA GLN A 17 0.22 14.80 -12.68
C GLN A 17 -0.56 16.11 -12.56
N SER A 18 -1.56 16.18 -11.68
CA SER A 18 -2.40 17.35 -11.46
C SER A 18 -1.88 18.21 -10.31
N THR A 19 -1.41 19.42 -10.63
CA THR A 19 -1.01 20.42 -9.62
C THR A 19 -2.17 20.77 -8.70
N THR A 20 -3.36 21.01 -9.26
CA THR A 20 -4.58 21.29 -8.51
C THR A 20 -4.91 20.17 -7.51
N ALA A 21 -4.75 18.90 -7.90
CA ALA A 21 -5.00 17.78 -7.01
C ALA A 21 -3.97 17.66 -5.89
N ALA A 22 -2.69 17.83 -6.23
CA ALA A 22 -1.60 17.85 -5.26
C ALA A 22 -1.74 19.00 -4.24
N ASP A 23 -2.17 20.18 -4.69
CA ASP A 23 -2.35 21.36 -3.86
C ASP A 23 -3.52 21.19 -2.89
N LYS A 24 -4.64 20.58 -3.33
CA LYS A 24 -5.77 20.27 -2.45
C LYS A 24 -5.40 19.26 -1.38
N LEU A 25 -4.68 18.20 -1.76
CA LEU A 25 -4.17 17.21 -0.80
C LEU A 25 -3.25 17.86 0.24
N THR A 26 -2.31 18.68 -0.23
CA THR A 26 -1.37 19.40 0.62
C THR A 26 -2.09 20.37 1.55
N LYS A 27 -3.05 21.12 1.03
CA LYS A 27 -3.86 22.05 1.81
C LYS A 27 -4.62 21.34 2.91
N TYR A 28 -5.31 20.23 2.60
CA TYR A 28 -6.02 19.46 3.62
C TYR A 28 -5.07 19.02 4.74
N LEU A 29 -3.88 18.50 4.40
CA LEU A 29 -2.89 18.06 5.39
C LEU A 29 -2.47 19.22 6.30
N VAL A 30 -2.13 20.38 5.72
CA VAL A 30 -1.71 21.57 6.48
C VAL A 30 -2.84 22.10 7.36
N ASP A 31 -4.06 22.20 6.83
CA ASP A 31 -5.24 22.68 7.56
C ASP A 31 -5.57 21.79 8.77
N HIS A 32 -5.17 20.50 8.74
CA HIS A 32 -5.34 19.53 9.82
C HIS A 32 -4.04 19.27 10.62
N GLY A 33 -3.04 20.16 10.52
CA GLY A 33 -1.81 20.10 11.32
C GLY A 33 -0.84 18.97 10.94
N SER A 34 -1.03 18.32 9.79
CA SER A 34 -0.14 17.29 9.27
C SER A 34 0.88 17.88 8.29
N PRO A 35 2.13 17.40 8.29
CA PRO A 35 3.12 17.86 7.32
C PRO A 35 2.70 17.47 5.89
N PRO A 36 3.01 18.29 4.87
CA PRO A 36 2.77 17.94 3.48
C PRO A 36 3.37 16.58 3.10
N LYS A 37 2.55 15.71 2.53
CA LYS A 37 2.96 14.38 2.05
C LYS A 37 2.47 14.19 0.62
N ARG A 38 3.25 13.46 -0.18
CA ARG A 38 2.92 13.07 -1.54
C ARG A 38 2.68 11.57 -1.63
N LEU A 39 1.87 11.14 -2.60
CA LEU A 39 1.72 9.73 -2.93
C LEU A 39 3.03 9.15 -3.50
N LYS A 40 3.26 7.87 -3.23
CA LYS A 40 4.37 7.10 -3.81
C LYS A 40 3.86 6.36 -5.03
N GLN A 41 4.63 6.36 -6.11
CA GLN A 41 4.28 5.65 -7.34
C GLN A 41 4.93 4.28 -7.35
N ASP A 42 4.18 3.28 -7.83
CA ASP A 42 4.68 1.95 -8.11
C ASP A 42 5.84 1.97 -9.13
N CYS A 43 6.80 1.06 -8.97
CA CYS A 43 7.98 0.93 -9.82
C CYS A 43 8.18 -0.55 -10.15
N PRO A 44 7.80 -1.01 -11.35
CA PRO A 44 7.78 -2.44 -11.69
C PRO A 44 9.12 -3.17 -11.50
N THR A 45 10.25 -2.46 -11.55
CA THR A 45 11.60 -3.01 -11.36
C THR A 45 12.04 -3.08 -9.90
N ARG A 46 11.24 -2.56 -8.96
CA ARG A 46 11.50 -2.60 -7.51
C ARG A 46 10.36 -3.36 -6.84
N TRP A 47 10.62 -4.59 -6.44
CA TRP A 47 9.60 -5.53 -5.93
C TRP A 47 8.77 -4.98 -4.74
N ASN A 48 9.35 -4.12 -3.89
CA ASN A 48 8.66 -3.48 -2.75
C ASN A 48 7.83 -2.24 -3.08
N SER A 49 7.94 -1.71 -4.30
CA SER A 49 7.37 -0.40 -4.61
C SER A 49 5.84 -0.37 -4.55
N THR A 50 5.18 -1.49 -4.89
CA THR A 50 3.72 -1.63 -4.74
C THR A 50 3.31 -1.56 -3.27
N PHE A 51 4.05 -2.24 -2.38
CA PHE A 51 3.82 -2.15 -0.93
C PHE A 51 3.93 -0.71 -0.43
N TYR A 52 5.00 0.01 -0.79
CA TYR A 52 5.15 1.40 -0.36
C TYR A 52 4.11 2.35 -0.96
N MET A 53 3.64 2.09 -2.18
CA MET A 53 2.53 2.83 -2.78
C MET A 53 1.26 2.63 -1.94
N LEU A 54 0.90 1.39 -1.65
CA LEU A 54 -0.29 1.06 -0.85
C LEU A 54 -0.17 1.60 0.57
N GLU A 55 0.98 1.46 1.22
CA GLU A 55 1.22 1.97 2.58
C GLU A 55 1.02 3.50 2.65
N ARG A 56 1.53 4.24 1.66
CA ARG A 56 1.30 5.69 1.58
C ARG A 56 -0.15 6.02 1.23
N PHE A 57 -0.80 5.19 0.42
CA PHE A 57 -2.18 5.39 0.01
C PHE A 57 -3.14 5.24 1.20
N ILE A 58 -2.97 4.19 2.03
CA ILE A 58 -3.75 3.99 3.26
C ILE A 58 -3.45 5.06 4.32
N GLU A 59 -2.20 5.52 4.42
CA GLU A 59 -1.81 6.61 5.33
C GLU A 59 -2.56 7.92 5.00
N LEU A 60 -2.91 8.11 3.73
CA LEU A 60 -3.57 9.31 3.22
C LEU A 60 -5.05 9.07 2.88
N GLU A 61 -5.69 8.03 3.43
CA GLU A 61 -7.09 7.68 3.13
C GLU A 61 -8.07 8.86 3.30
N GLU A 62 -8.11 9.46 4.49
CA GLU A 62 -8.95 10.63 4.79
C GLU A 62 -8.66 11.86 3.90
N PRO A 63 -7.41 12.35 3.81
CA PRO A 63 -7.12 13.52 2.97
C PRO A 63 -7.35 13.26 1.49
N LEU A 64 -7.17 12.01 1.00
CA LEU A 64 -7.53 11.63 -0.37
C LEU A 64 -9.04 11.67 -0.59
N ARG A 65 -9.84 11.07 0.30
CA ARG A 65 -11.31 11.11 0.21
C ARG A 65 -11.83 12.53 0.16
N ALA A 66 -11.36 13.39 1.07
CA ALA A 66 -11.76 14.79 1.11
C ALA A 66 -11.35 15.56 -0.17
N SER A 67 -10.12 15.32 -0.66
CA SER A 67 -9.65 15.99 -1.88
C SER A 67 -10.42 15.55 -3.12
N MET A 68 -10.65 14.24 -3.29
CA MET A 68 -11.38 13.69 -4.44
C MET A 68 -12.84 14.14 -4.47
N ALA A 69 -13.50 14.23 -3.31
CA ALA A 69 -14.88 14.73 -3.21
C ALA A 69 -15.06 16.15 -3.78
N VAL A 70 -13.99 16.96 -3.78
CA VAL A 70 -13.99 18.34 -4.31
C VAL A 70 -13.55 18.41 -5.77
N ILE A 71 -12.58 17.58 -6.18
CA ILE A 71 -11.92 17.70 -7.49
C ILE A 71 -12.63 16.88 -8.57
N ASN A 72 -12.94 15.63 -8.27
CA ASN A 72 -13.51 14.71 -9.23
C ASN A 72 -14.14 13.52 -8.49
N LYS A 73 -15.48 13.55 -8.35
CA LYS A 73 -16.25 12.46 -7.73
C LYS A 73 -16.25 11.18 -8.57
N ASP A 74 -15.99 11.31 -9.87
CA ASP A 74 -15.99 10.20 -10.83
C ASP A 74 -14.61 9.53 -10.95
N LEU A 75 -13.60 10.04 -10.23
CA LEU A 75 -12.25 9.47 -10.16
C LEU A 75 -12.24 8.19 -9.29
N LEU A 76 -13.10 7.23 -9.62
CA LEU A 76 -13.23 5.87 -9.10
C LEU A 76 -13.36 5.73 -7.57
N VAL A 77 -14.47 5.13 -7.16
CA VAL A 77 -14.78 4.83 -5.75
C VAL A 77 -14.00 3.58 -5.35
N ILE A 78 -12.90 3.75 -4.60
CA ILE A 78 -12.34 2.66 -3.80
C ILE A 78 -13.35 2.34 -2.69
N SER A 79 -13.91 1.14 -2.70
CA SER A 79 -14.90 0.68 -1.74
C SER A 79 -14.30 0.54 -0.34
N LEU A 80 -15.15 0.53 0.69
CA LEU A 80 -14.70 0.33 2.06
C LEU A 80 -14.00 -1.04 2.23
N GLU A 81 -14.47 -2.04 1.50
CA GLU A 81 -13.91 -3.39 1.46
C GLU A 81 -12.51 -3.40 0.83
N GLU A 82 -12.31 -2.65 -0.26
CA GLU A 82 -10.98 -2.49 -0.89
C GLU A 82 -10.00 -1.79 0.06
N TRP A 83 -10.43 -0.72 0.75
CA TRP A 83 -9.60 -0.06 1.76
C TRP A 83 -9.19 -1.00 2.90
N LYS A 84 -10.13 -1.82 3.40
CA LYS A 84 -9.83 -2.85 4.41
C LYS A 84 -8.86 -3.89 3.85
N ALA A 85 -9.07 -4.37 2.63
CA ALA A 85 -8.21 -5.33 1.98
C ALA A 85 -6.77 -4.80 1.82
N PHE A 86 -6.59 -3.52 1.44
CA PHE A 86 -5.26 -2.91 1.35
C PHE A 86 -4.57 -2.83 2.71
N LYS A 87 -5.29 -2.52 3.79
CA LYS A 87 -4.72 -2.49 5.15
C LYS A 87 -4.21 -3.87 5.56
N VAL A 88 -5.01 -4.91 5.34
CA VAL A 88 -4.59 -6.29 5.62
C VAL A 88 -3.43 -6.71 4.73
N LEU A 89 -3.48 -6.41 3.43
CA LEU A 89 -2.38 -6.69 2.51
C LEU A 89 -1.07 -6.04 2.97
N CYS A 90 -1.10 -4.77 3.39
CA CYS A 90 0.08 -4.11 3.95
C CYS A 90 0.56 -4.77 5.24
N GLN A 91 -0.33 -5.24 6.13
CA GLN A 91 0.06 -5.98 7.34
C GLN A 91 0.78 -7.30 6.99
N VAL A 92 0.25 -8.04 6.02
CA VAL A 92 0.83 -9.31 5.54
C VAL A 92 2.19 -9.08 4.90
N LEU A 93 2.33 -8.04 4.07
CA LEU A 93 3.56 -7.76 3.33
C LEU A 93 4.66 -7.10 4.17
N ARG A 94 4.31 -6.44 5.28
CA ARG A 94 5.25 -5.75 6.17
C ARG A 94 6.43 -6.63 6.64
N PRO A 95 6.24 -7.84 7.21
CA PRO A 95 7.37 -8.66 7.64
C PRO A 95 8.31 -9.05 6.48
N PHE A 96 7.79 -9.24 5.27
CA PHE A 96 8.60 -9.50 4.08
C PHE A 96 9.43 -8.29 3.69
N GLU A 97 8.81 -7.10 3.71
CA GLU A 97 9.51 -5.85 3.44
C GLU A 97 10.62 -5.62 4.47
N GLU A 98 10.32 -5.80 5.76
CA GLU A 98 11.27 -5.53 6.84
C GLU A 98 12.49 -6.45 6.79
N ILE A 99 12.27 -7.76 6.63
CA ILE A 99 13.34 -8.74 6.48
C ILE A 99 14.15 -8.45 5.24
N THR A 100 13.50 -8.19 4.10
CA THR A 100 14.25 -7.97 2.87
C THR A 100 15.01 -6.64 2.89
N ARG A 101 14.47 -5.59 3.52
CA ARG A 101 15.17 -4.33 3.74
C ARG A 101 16.38 -4.53 4.65
N PHE A 102 16.22 -5.26 5.75
CA PHE A 102 17.32 -5.65 6.63
C PHE A 102 18.39 -6.42 5.85
N VAL A 103 17.96 -7.45 5.10
CA VAL A 103 18.85 -8.30 4.31
C VAL A 103 19.54 -7.55 3.17
N SER A 104 18.89 -6.52 2.60
CA SER A 104 19.50 -5.73 1.52
C SER A 104 20.49 -4.68 2.04
N GLY A 105 20.38 -4.29 3.32
CA GLY A 105 21.19 -3.25 3.94
C GLY A 105 22.42 -3.77 4.70
N GLU A 106 22.39 -5.02 5.13
CA GLU A 106 23.48 -5.63 5.88
C GLU A 106 24.65 -6.05 4.98
N LYS A 107 25.87 -5.64 5.36
CA LYS A 107 27.09 -5.98 4.60
C LYS A 107 27.53 -7.43 4.77
N TYR A 108 27.13 -8.07 5.87
CA TYR A 108 27.55 -9.43 6.24
C TYR A 108 26.38 -10.22 6.82
N ILE A 109 25.57 -10.80 5.93
CA ILE A 109 24.52 -11.74 6.34
C ILE A 109 25.08 -13.13 6.23
N THR A 110 24.96 -13.91 7.30
CA THR A 110 25.31 -15.32 7.25
C THR A 110 24.20 -16.11 6.55
N ALA A 111 24.56 -17.11 5.75
CA ALA A 111 23.57 -17.99 5.12
C ALA A 111 22.62 -18.65 6.15
N GLY A 112 23.11 -18.88 7.38
CA GLY A 112 22.29 -19.38 8.49
C GLY A 112 21.16 -18.43 8.90
N SER A 113 21.42 -17.11 8.90
CA SER A 113 20.38 -16.10 9.19
C SER A 113 19.28 -16.10 8.14
N VAL A 114 19.61 -16.31 6.86
CA VAL A 114 18.61 -16.40 5.78
C VAL A 114 17.65 -17.58 6.01
N VAL A 115 18.17 -18.73 6.44
CA VAL A 115 17.34 -19.91 6.77
C VAL A 115 16.39 -19.64 7.95
N ILE A 116 16.85 -18.89 8.95
CA ILE A 116 16.00 -18.50 10.08
C ILE A 116 14.88 -17.57 9.59
N TYR A 117 15.22 -16.54 8.83
CA TYR A 117 14.24 -15.58 8.32
C TYR A 117 13.19 -16.21 7.41
N THR A 118 13.59 -17.13 6.52
CA THR A 118 12.63 -17.83 5.65
C THR A 118 11.66 -18.71 6.45
N ARG A 119 12.13 -19.38 7.50
CA ARG A 119 11.28 -20.16 8.41
C ARG A 119 10.31 -19.26 9.18
N CYS A 120 10.78 -18.16 9.77
CA CYS A 120 9.93 -17.21 10.48
C CYS A 120 8.82 -16.63 9.59
N LEU A 121 9.14 -16.31 8.32
CA LEU A 121 8.16 -15.84 7.36
C LEU A 121 7.12 -16.90 6.99
N ALA A 122 7.56 -18.15 6.78
CA ALA A 122 6.65 -19.26 6.47
C ALA A 122 5.68 -19.54 7.63
N GLU A 123 6.17 -19.52 8.87
CA GLU A 123 5.33 -19.67 10.07
C GLU A 123 4.32 -18.53 10.21
N SER A 124 4.77 -17.28 9.98
CA SER A 124 3.90 -16.10 10.03
C SER A 124 2.78 -16.17 8.98
N LEU A 125 3.10 -16.63 7.76
CA LEU A 125 2.08 -16.86 6.71
C LEU A 125 1.08 -17.94 7.11
N ASN A 126 1.55 -19.05 7.68
CA ASN A 126 0.67 -20.14 8.08
C ASN A 126 -0.35 -19.68 9.13
N LEU A 127 0.06 -18.86 10.11
CA LEU A 127 -0.85 -18.27 11.09
C LEU A 127 -1.93 -17.41 10.40
N LEU A 128 -1.51 -16.55 9.46
CA LEU A 128 -2.41 -15.68 8.71
C LEU A 128 -3.34 -16.44 7.73
N MET A 129 -2.92 -17.62 7.26
CA MET A 129 -3.74 -18.50 6.43
C MET A 129 -4.80 -19.25 7.25
N HIS A 130 -4.47 -19.67 8.47
CA HIS A 130 -5.41 -20.37 9.35
C HIS A 130 -6.58 -19.49 9.80
N ASP A 131 -6.38 -18.18 9.90
CA ASP A 131 -7.43 -17.24 10.28
C ASP A 131 -8.37 -16.86 9.10
N ASN A 132 -8.25 -17.49 7.92
CA ASN A 132 -8.96 -17.18 6.66
C ASN A 132 -8.79 -15.74 6.14
N VAL A 133 -8.08 -14.89 6.86
CA VAL A 133 -7.81 -13.48 6.55
C VAL A 133 -7.19 -13.31 5.15
N LEU A 134 -6.29 -14.21 4.76
CA LEU A 134 -5.64 -14.16 3.45
C LEU A 134 -6.56 -14.57 2.30
N CYS A 135 -7.44 -15.55 2.50
CA CYS A 135 -8.35 -16.01 1.45
C CYS A 135 -9.34 -14.92 1.04
N ASP A 136 -9.89 -14.20 2.01
CA ASP A 136 -10.85 -13.11 1.76
C ASP A 136 -10.16 -11.93 1.04
N VAL A 137 -8.94 -11.59 1.43
CA VAL A 137 -8.16 -10.51 0.80
C VAL A 137 -7.74 -10.87 -0.62
N VAL A 138 -7.25 -12.09 -0.85
CA VAL A 138 -6.87 -12.55 -2.19
C VAL A 138 -8.09 -12.56 -3.11
N TYR A 139 -9.24 -13.04 -2.63
CA TYR A 139 -10.48 -13.03 -3.40
C TYR A 139 -10.89 -11.60 -3.77
N LEU A 140 -10.88 -10.66 -2.81
CA LEU A 140 -11.28 -9.27 -3.03
C LEU A 140 -10.35 -8.51 -4.00
N ILE A 141 -9.05 -8.78 -3.95
CA ILE A 141 -8.05 -8.08 -4.79
C ILE A 141 -7.92 -8.71 -6.18
N ALA A 142 -8.15 -10.02 -6.32
CA ALA A 142 -7.96 -10.77 -7.57
C ALA A 142 -9.23 -10.90 -8.43
N LEU A 143 -10.44 -10.77 -7.87
CA LEU A 143 -11.70 -10.99 -8.59
C LEU A 143 -12.52 -9.71 -8.87
N ASN A 144 -11.96 -8.52 -8.67
CA ASN A 144 -12.52 -7.24 -9.10
C ASN A 144 -11.47 -6.44 -9.86
#